data_AF-A0A2V8F8E0-F1
#
_entry.id   AF-A0A2V8F8E0-F1
#
_cell.length_a   1.000
_cell.length_b   1.000
_cell.length_c   1.000
_cell.angle_alpha   90.00
_cell.angle_beta   90.00
_cell.angle_gamma   90.00
#
_symmetry.space_group_name_H-M   'P 1'
#
loop_
_entity.id
_entity.type
_entity.pdbx_description
1 polymer ?
#
loop_
_entity_poly.entity_id
_entity_poly.type
_entity_poly.pdbx_seq_one_letter_code
_entity_poly.pdbx_strand_id
1 'polypeptide(L)'
;MLVDLLHVSRNIRRSPASSGAAILTLTLTLGAGASIFAVVDAAIVLTPPPFTNPDNLLGRTMGPQARTIWDSLEFRTPAILRATESLSEAELRWQPPNAGNSIAWLLWHIPEVEDNWVRDKLLNLPKRYPFGVSVKAHSHGEWPSKNALLSYFREVRALTKDRLEQTREEEFDRMIADEHFGSITVRQAWGGVLTSCAWHGGQIIFIVNRLLAKAGASVTSS
;
A
#
# COMPACT_ATOMS: atom_id res chain seq x y z
N MET A 1 -23.95 -48.77 -10.43
CA MET A 1 -24.69 -47.78 -11.26
C MET A 1 -26.09 -48.23 -11.64
N LEU A 2 -26.28 -49.26 -12.47
CA LEU A 2 -27.63 -49.71 -12.88
C LEU A 2 -28.52 -50.17 -11.71
N VAL A 3 -27.94 -50.92 -10.76
CA VAL A 3 -28.65 -51.38 -9.55
C VAL A 3 -29.03 -50.20 -8.66
N ASP A 4 -28.14 -49.21 -8.52
CA ASP A 4 -28.39 -47.99 -7.72
C ASP A 4 -29.52 -47.15 -8.32
N LEU A 5 -29.56 -47.00 -9.65
CA LEU A 5 -30.63 -46.29 -10.37
C LEU A 5 -32.00 -46.99 -10.20
N LEU A 6 -32.01 -48.33 -10.27
CA LEU A 6 -33.22 -49.12 -10.03
C LEU A 6 -33.68 -49.02 -8.57
N HIS A 7 -32.75 -48.97 -7.62
CA HIS A 7 -33.05 -48.80 -6.21
C HIS A 7 -33.64 -47.41 -5.91
N VAL A 8 -33.04 -46.35 -6.45
CA VAL A 8 -33.56 -44.98 -6.38
C VAL A 8 -34.96 -44.89 -6.98
N SER A 9 -35.18 -45.48 -8.16
CA SER A 9 -36.50 -45.51 -8.80
C SER A 9 -37.57 -46.20 -7.96
N ARG A 10 -37.22 -47.34 -7.31
CA ARG A 10 -38.14 -48.03 -6.38
C ARG A 10 -38.43 -47.21 -5.14
N ASN A 11 -37.44 -46.54 -4.57
CA ASN A 11 -37.63 -45.70 -3.38
C ASN A 11 -38.50 -44.48 -3.68
N ILE A 12 -38.33 -43.84 -4.84
CA ILE A 12 -39.18 -42.73 -5.30
C ILE A 12 -40.65 -43.17 -5.42
N ARG A 13 -40.90 -44.36 -6.00
CA ARG A 13 -42.26 -44.90 -6.14
C ARG A 13 -42.90 -45.31 -4.81
N ARG A 14 -42.11 -45.71 -3.82
CA ARG A 14 -42.61 -46.14 -2.50
C ARG A 14 -42.95 -44.98 -1.57
N SER A 15 -42.22 -43.88 -1.67
CA SER A 15 -42.37 -42.71 -0.78
C SER A 15 -42.50 -41.41 -1.58
N PRO A 16 -43.60 -41.23 -2.34
CA PRO A 16 -43.73 -40.15 -3.32
C PRO A 16 -43.75 -38.76 -2.67
N ALA A 17 -44.37 -38.59 -1.50
CA ALA A 17 -44.43 -37.30 -0.81
C ALA A 17 -43.05 -36.82 -0.33
N SER A 18 -42.28 -37.72 0.31
CA SER A 18 -40.93 -37.41 0.80
C SER A 18 -39.95 -37.16 -0.36
N SER A 19 -40.03 -37.98 -1.40
CA SER A 19 -39.21 -37.80 -2.61
C SER A 19 -39.54 -36.48 -3.31
N GLY A 20 -40.82 -36.12 -3.38
CA GLY A 20 -41.28 -34.84 -3.89
C GLY A 20 -40.72 -33.66 -3.10
N ALA A 21 -40.78 -33.70 -1.76
CA ALA A 21 -40.24 -32.66 -0.91
C ALA A 21 -38.71 -32.49 -1.07
N ALA A 22 -37.97 -33.60 -1.16
CA ALA A 22 -36.52 -33.58 -1.37
C ALA A 22 -36.16 -33.00 -2.75
N ILE A 23 -36.82 -33.43 -3.82
CA ILE A 23 -36.62 -32.90 -5.18
C ILE A 23 -36.95 -31.42 -5.24
N LEU A 24 -38.08 -30.99 -4.64
CA LEU A 24 -38.49 -29.59 -4.60
C LEU A 24 -37.44 -28.73 -3.89
N THR A 25 -36.95 -29.20 -2.74
CA THR A 25 -35.94 -28.49 -1.94
C THR A 25 -34.61 -28.37 -2.70
N LEU A 26 -34.16 -29.45 -3.34
CA LEU A 26 -32.95 -29.43 -4.17
C LEU A 26 -33.10 -28.52 -5.38
N THR A 27 -34.27 -28.56 -6.04
CA THR A 27 -34.54 -27.72 -7.22
C THR A 27 -34.59 -26.24 -6.84
N LEU A 28 -35.23 -25.89 -5.73
CA LEU A 28 -35.30 -24.52 -5.22
C LEU A 28 -33.92 -24.01 -4.81
N THR A 29 -33.13 -24.81 -4.09
CA THR A 29 -31.79 -24.38 -3.63
C THR A 29 -30.80 -24.24 -4.79
N LEU A 30 -30.77 -25.19 -5.73
CA LEU A 30 -29.93 -25.10 -6.93
C LEU A 30 -30.40 -23.99 -7.87
N GLY A 31 -31.71 -23.84 -8.08
CA GLY A 31 -32.29 -22.80 -8.92
C GLY A 31 -32.08 -21.40 -8.36
N ALA A 32 -32.26 -21.20 -7.05
CA ALA A 32 -31.99 -19.92 -6.39
C ALA A 32 -30.48 -19.59 -6.39
N GLY A 33 -29.62 -20.59 -6.21
CA GLY A 33 -28.17 -20.41 -6.35
C GLY A 33 -27.79 -19.96 -7.76
N ALA A 34 -28.31 -20.65 -8.77
CA ALA A 34 -28.03 -20.34 -10.18
C ALA A 34 -28.62 -18.99 -10.62
N SER A 35 -29.79 -18.59 -10.12
CA SER A 35 -30.42 -17.33 -10.49
C SER A 35 -29.64 -16.10 -10.00
N ILE A 36 -28.98 -16.19 -8.84
CA ILE A 36 -28.08 -15.13 -8.36
C ILE A 36 -26.93 -14.94 -9.36
N PHE A 37 -26.29 -16.03 -9.80
CA PHE A 37 -25.21 -15.94 -10.78
C PHE A 37 -25.70 -15.49 -12.15
N ALA A 38 -26.90 -15.89 -12.58
CA ALA A 38 -27.48 -15.42 -13.83
C ALA A 38 -27.85 -13.93 -13.78
N VAL A 39 -28.32 -13.41 -12.64
CA VAL A 39 -28.56 -11.97 -12.46
C VAL A 39 -27.25 -11.20 -12.44
N VAL A 40 -26.21 -11.71 -11.76
CA VAL A 40 -24.87 -11.10 -11.74
C VAL A 40 -24.26 -11.11 -13.14
N ASP A 41 -24.31 -12.23 -13.86
CA ASP A 41 -23.82 -12.34 -15.24
C ASP A 41 -24.62 -11.43 -16.18
N ALA A 42 -25.96 -11.44 -16.12
CA ALA A 42 -26.78 -10.55 -16.93
C ALA A 42 -26.55 -9.06 -16.60
N ALA A 43 -26.40 -8.70 -15.32
CA ALA A 43 -26.24 -7.31 -14.89
C ALA A 43 -24.82 -6.77 -15.08
N ILE A 44 -23.78 -7.61 -14.90
CA ILE A 44 -22.38 -7.19 -14.97
C ILE A 44 -21.77 -7.48 -16.34
N VAL A 45 -22.13 -8.60 -16.98
CA VAL A 45 -21.52 -9.05 -18.25
C VAL A 45 -22.33 -8.61 -19.46
N LEU A 46 -23.67 -8.59 -19.39
CA LEU A 46 -24.53 -8.29 -20.57
C LEU A 46 -25.04 -6.85 -20.63
N THR A 47 -25.09 -6.12 -19.51
CA THR A 47 -25.28 -4.67 -19.52
C THR A 47 -23.93 -3.98 -19.40
N PRO A 48 -23.34 -3.46 -20.49
CA PRO A 48 -22.21 -2.55 -20.34
C PRO A 48 -22.69 -1.38 -19.46
N PRO A 49 -22.00 -1.09 -18.35
CA PRO A 49 -22.42 0.01 -17.48
C PRO A 49 -22.38 1.32 -18.30
N PRO A 50 -23.19 2.34 -17.96
CA PRO A 50 -23.43 3.51 -18.80
C PRO A 50 -22.23 4.48 -18.75
N PHE A 51 -21.07 3.99 -19.16
CA PHE A 51 -19.82 4.70 -19.18
C PHE A 51 -19.17 4.43 -20.52
N THR A 52 -18.88 5.52 -21.23
CA THR A 52 -18.40 5.55 -22.61
C THR A 52 -16.97 4.97 -22.77
N ASN A 53 -16.33 4.51 -21.69
CA ASN A 53 -15.02 3.86 -21.66
C ASN A 53 -14.87 2.95 -20.42
N PRO A 54 -15.20 1.65 -20.51
CA PRO A 54 -15.08 0.71 -19.38
C PRO A 54 -13.64 0.50 -18.88
N ASP A 55 -12.63 0.72 -19.74
CA ASP A 55 -11.20 0.61 -19.38
C ASP A 55 -10.75 1.65 -18.34
N ASN A 56 -11.50 2.76 -18.19
CA ASN A 56 -11.23 3.77 -17.17
C ASN A 56 -11.89 3.47 -15.81
N LEU A 57 -12.76 2.46 -15.73
CA LEU A 57 -13.46 2.08 -14.48
C LEU A 57 -12.79 0.94 -13.74
N LEU A 58 -12.00 0.13 -14.44
CA LEU A 58 -10.94 -0.66 -13.82
C LEU A 58 -9.85 0.35 -13.45
N GLY A 59 -9.99 1.02 -12.30
CA GLY A 59 -8.98 1.97 -11.81
C GLY A 59 -7.61 1.35 -12.00
N ARG A 60 -6.75 2.00 -12.81
CA ARG A 60 -5.51 1.43 -13.39
C ARG A 60 -4.90 0.43 -12.44
N THR A 61 -5.16 -0.86 -12.67
CA THR A 61 -4.67 -1.88 -11.75
C THR A 61 -3.17 -1.97 -11.96
N MET A 62 -2.40 -1.63 -10.92
CA MET A 62 -0.95 -1.84 -10.90
C MET A 62 -0.61 -3.25 -11.36
N GLY A 63 0.37 -3.36 -12.26
CA GLY A 63 0.96 -4.64 -12.64
C GLY A 63 1.58 -5.36 -11.43
N PRO A 64 1.83 -6.68 -11.50
CA PRO A 64 2.34 -7.47 -10.37
C PRO A 64 3.56 -6.87 -9.65
N GLN A 65 4.54 -6.34 -10.39
CA GLN A 65 5.72 -5.75 -9.79
C GLN A 65 5.41 -4.42 -9.09
N ALA A 66 4.68 -3.54 -9.79
CA ALA A 66 4.22 -2.27 -9.25
C ALA A 66 3.41 -2.47 -7.97
N ARG A 67 2.52 -3.47 -7.97
CA ARG A 67 1.69 -3.84 -6.82
C ARG A 67 2.54 -4.32 -5.64
N THR A 68 3.51 -5.19 -5.89
CA THR A 68 4.41 -5.69 -4.83
C THR A 68 5.19 -4.55 -4.17
N ILE A 69 5.69 -3.60 -4.98
CA ILE A 69 6.39 -2.41 -4.49
C ILE A 69 5.42 -1.53 -3.67
N TRP A 70 4.24 -1.25 -4.21
CA TRP A 70 3.23 -0.44 -3.54
C TRP A 70 2.80 -1.03 -2.19
N ASP A 71 2.45 -2.32 -2.17
CA ASP A 71 2.01 -3.00 -0.95
C ASP A 71 3.12 -3.01 0.09
N SER A 72 4.38 -3.15 -0.34
CA SER A 72 5.55 -3.09 0.57
C SER A 72 5.78 -1.69 1.14
N LEU A 73 5.59 -0.65 0.35
CA LEU A 73 5.67 0.75 0.79
C LEU A 73 4.54 1.10 1.76
N GLU A 74 3.32 0.67 1.47
CA GLU A 74 2.13 0.95 2.29
C GLU A 74 2.04 0.10 3.54
N PHE A 75 2.67 -1.07 3.58
CA PHE A 75 2.61 -1.96 4.74
C PHE A 75 3.00 -1.27 6.06
N ARG A 76 4.01 -0.37 6.02
CA ARG A 76 4.49 0.34 7.23
C ARG A 76 3.94 1.74 7.41
N THR A 77 3.40 2.37 6.36
CA THR A 77 2.92 3.76 6.38
C THR A 77 1.92 4.01 7.53
N PRO A 78 0.88 3.19 7.76
CA PRO A 78 -0.08 3.44 8.83
C PRO A 78 0.56 3.39 10.23
N ALA A 79 1.56 2.53 10.44
CA ALA A 79 2.25 2.44 11.72
C ALA A 79 3.09 3.69 12.00
N ILE A 80 3.81 4.20 11.00
CA ILE A 80 4.58 5.44 11.10
C ILE A 80 3.65 6.62 11.39
N LEU A 81 2.58 6.78 10.61
CA LEU A 81 1.64 7.89 10.77
C LEU A 81 0.99 7.87 12.15
N ARG A 82 0.45 6.73 12.60
CA ARG A 82 -0.14 6.59 13.94
C ARG A 82 0.86 6.88 15.06
N ALA A 83 2.08 6.39 14.96
CA ALA A 83 3.11 6.62 15.99
C ALA A 83 3.47 8.11 16.12
N THR A 84 3.29 8.89 15.05
CA THR A 84 3.60 10.32 15.05
C THR A 84 2.38 11.19 15.35
N GLU A 85 1.16 10.65 15.32
CA GLU A 85 -0.10 11.40 15.40
C GLU A 85 -0.26 12.17 16.72
N SER A 86 0.08 11.56 17.85
CA SER A 86 -0.04 12.19 19.17
C SER A 86 1.16 13.06 19.58
N LEU A 87 2.27 12.99 18.84
CA LEU A 87 3.50 13.69 19.21
C LEU A 87 3.40 15.20 19.00
N SER A 88 3.86 15.97 19.97
CA SER A 88 4.08 17.42 19.86
C SER A 88 5.27 17.74 18.95
N GLU A 89 5.35 18.99 18.48
CA GLU A 89 6.51 19.50 17.71
C GLU A 89 7.82 19.34 18.49
N ALA A 90 7.80 19.50 19.81
CA ALA A 90 8.97 19.34 20.66
C ALA A 90 9.44 17.88 20.70
N GLU A 91 8.52 16.92 20.85
CA GLU A 91 8.84 15.48 20.82
C GLU A 91 9.32 15.04 19.43
N LEU A 92 8.75 15.60 18.37
CA LEU A 92 9.22 15.37 16.99
C LEU A 92 10.66 15.82 16.79
N ARG A 93 11.04 16.95 17.38
CA ARG A 93 12.38 17.54 17.27
C ARG A 93 13.37 16.99 18.31
N TRP A 94 12.89 16.24 19.30
CA TRP A 94 13.74 15.63 20.30
C TRP A 94 14.79 14.74 19.62
N GLN A 95 16.05 14.95 20.01
CA GLN A 95 17.18 14.26 19.42
C GLN A 95 17.56 13.03 20.25
N PRO A 96 17.59 11.83 19.66
CA PRO A 96 18.14 10.65 20.32
C PRO A 96 19.61 10.80 20.71
N PRO A 97 20.10 10.03 21.71
CA PRO A 97 21.52 10.02 22.10
C PRO A 97 22.47 9.76 20.92
N ASN A 98 23.74 10.17 21.08
CA ASN A 98 24.79 10.06 20.06
C ASN A 98 24.47 10.81 18.76
N ALA A 99 23.80 11.96 18.87
CA ALA A 99 23.38 12.77 17.74
C ALA A 99 22.52 12.00 16.71
N GLY A 100 21.69 11.06 17.19
CA GLY A 100 20.76 10.35 16.33
C GLY A 100 19.76 11.30 15.66
N ASN A 101 19.21 10.90 14.52
CA ASN A 101 18.22 11.71 13.82
C ASN A 101 16.91 11.80 14.62
N SER A 102 16.35 13.00 14.71
CA SER A 102 15.02 13.22 15.32
C SER A 102 13.91 12.65 14.45
N ILE A 103 12.70 12.51 15.01
CA ILE A 103 11.54 12.05 14.24
C ILE A 103 11.17 13.07 13.15
N ALA A 104 11.30 14.36 13.41
CA ALA A 104 11.11 15.42 12.43
C ALA A 104 12.07 15.27 11.24
N TRP A 105 13.35 14.97 11.52
CA TRP A 105 14.34 14.69 10.48
C TRP A 105 13.94 13.46 9.65
N LEU A 106 13.51 12.38 10.30
CA LEU A 106 13.13 11.13 9.63
C LEU A 106 11.86 11.29 8.78
N LEU A 107 10.84 12.01 9.29
CA LEU A 107 9.60 12.29 8.55
C LEU A 107 9.82 13.17 7.33
N TRP A 108 10.82 14.05 7.35
CA TRP A 108 11.25 14.80 6.17
C TRP A 108 12.07 13.91 5.24
N HIS A 109 13.03 13.17 5.78
CA HIS A 109 14.01 12.42 5.01
C HIS A 109 13.40 11.32 4.14
N ILE A 110 12.44 10.55 4.67
CA ILE A 110 11.81 9.44 3.95
C ILE A 110 11.20 9.92 2.62
N PRO A 111 10.25 10.89 2.61
CA PRO A 111 9.67 11.37 1.36
C PRO A 111 10.67 12.16 0.50
N GLU A 112 11.65 12.86 1.09
CA GLU A 112 12.67 13.54 0.29
C GLU A 112 13.54 12.56 -0.53
N VAL A 113 13.90 11.41 0.06
CA VAL A 113 14.63 10.36 -0.66
C VAL A 113 13.74 9.73 -1.73
N GLU A 114 12.52 9.34 -1.39
CA GLU A 114 11.56 8.73 -2.33
C GLU A 114 11.31 9.65 -3.53
N ASP A 115 10.95 10.91 -3.30
CA ASP A 115 10.69 11.91 -4.34
C ASP A 115 11.92 12.12 -5.23
N ASN A 116 13.09 12.37 -4.62
CA ASN A 116 14.28 12.70 -5.39
C ASN A 116 14.87 11.50 -6.13
N TRP A 117 14.74 10.28 -5.61
CA TRP A 117 15.13 9.08 -6.35
C TRP A 117 14.24 8.87 -7.57
N VAL A 118 12.91 8.98 -7.41
CA VAL A 118 11.98 8.85 -8.53
C VAL A 118 12.25 9.94 -9.58
N ARG A 119 12.36 11.20 -9.15
CA ARG A 119 12.59 12.34 -10.05
C ARG A 119 13.91 12.23 -10.81
N ASP A 120 15.01 12.03 -10.10
CA ASP A 120 16.35 11.99 -10.69
C ASP A 120 16.52 10.74 -11.55
N LYS A 121 16.25 9.55 -10.99
CA LYS A 121 16.61 8.27 -11.60
C LYS A 121 15.61 7.75 -12.61
N LEU A 122 14.32 8.02 -12.41
CA LEU A 122 13.26 7.48 -13.27
C LEU A 122 12.75 8.51 -14.28
N LEU A 123 12.76 9.80 -13.92
CA LEU A 123 12.16 10.86 -14.73
C LEU A 123 13.18 11.82 -15.35
N ASN A 124 14.45 11.73 -14.97
CA ASN A 124 15.50 12.69 -15.36
C ASN A 124 15.08 14.14 -15.08
N LEU A 125 14.39 14.36 -13.95
CA LEU A 125 13.94 15.65 -13.48
C LEU A 125 14.85 16.17 -12.36
N PRO A 126 15.00 17.50 -12.23
CA PRO A 126 15.75 18.06 -11.13
C PRO A 126 15.13 17.67 -9.78
N LYS A 127 16.00 17.49 -8.79
CA LYS A 127 15.63 17.26 -7.40
C LYS A 127 14.76 18.39 -6.88
N ARG A 128 13.81 18.05 -6.01
CA ARG A 128 12.82 18.95 -5.42
C ARG A 128 13.02 19.03 -3.92
N TYR A 129 12.98 20.26 -3.41
CA TYR A 129 13.12 20.58 -1.99
C TYR A 129 12.01 21.55 -1.57
N PRO A 130 10.83 21.06 -1.16
CA PRO A 130 9.68 21.91 -0.83
C PRO A 130 9.96 22.90 0.31
N PHE A 131 10.92 22.58 1.18
CA PHE A 131 11.36 23.43 2.28
C PHE A 131 12.64 24.22 1.96
N GLY A 132 12.95 24.39 0.67
CA GLY A 132 14.07 25.19 0.16
C GLY A 132 15.44 24.53 0.21
N VAL A 133 15.65 23.56 1.10
CA VAL A 133 16.91 22.82 1.27
C VAL A 133 16.67 21.32 1.39
N SER A 134 17.73 20.53 1.24
CA SER A 134 17.69 19.11 1.65
C SER A 134 17.72 19.01 3.18
N VAL A 135 16.99 18.05 3.73
CA VAL A 135 17.06 17.71 5.17
C VAL A 135 18.49 17.42 5.63
N LYS A 136 19.36 16.89 4.74
CA LYS A 136 20.76 16.59 5.05
C LYS A 136 21.63 17.84 5.16
N ALA A 137 21.23 18.92 4.47
CA ALA A 137 21.90 20.21 4.52
C ALA A 137 21.30 21.15 5.58
N HIS A 138 20.16 20.78 6.16
CA HIS A 138 19.54 21.53 7.24
C HIS A 138 20.37 21.37 8.52
N SER A 139 21.07 22.44 8.89
CA SER A 139 21.95 22.49 10.07
C SER A 139 21.37 23.38 11.16
N HIS A 140 20.79 24.53 10.79
CA HIS A 140 20.19 25.50 11.71
C HIS A 140 19.03 26.23 11.03
N GLY A 141 17.90 26.40 11.72
CA GLY A 141 16.76 27.17 11.21
C GLY A 141 15.42 26.74 11.80
N GLU A 142 14.36 27.37 11.32
CA GLU A 142 13.00 26.95 11.64
C GLU A 142 12.71 25.59 11.00
N TRP A 143 12.29 24.65 11.82
CA TRP A 143 11.82 23.35 11.35
C TRP A 143 10.45 23.50 10.68
N PRO A 144 10.20 22.80 9.56
CA PRO A 144 8.85 22.67 9.04
C PRO A 144 7.92 22.13 10.12
N SER A 145 6.68 22.61 10.14
CA SER A 145 5.68 22.10 11.07
C SER A 145 5.40 20.62 10.81
N LYS A 146 4.95 19.90 11.84
CA LYS A 146 4.44 18.54 11.74
C LYS A 146 3.45 18.38 10.58
N ASN A 147 2.52 19.32 10.46
CA ASN A 147 1.53 19.29 9.38
C ASN A 147 2.20 19.42 8.00
N ALA A 148 3.19 20.29 7.85
CA ALA A 148 3.92 20.43 6.59
C ALA A 148 4.71 19.16 6.24
N LEU A 149 5.38 18.54 7.22
CA LEU A 149 6.10 17.27 7.05
C LEU A 149 5.17 16.13 6.63
N LEU A 150 4.04 15.97 7.32
CA LEU A 150 3.05 14.94 7.01
C LEU A 150 2.35 15.18 5.68
N SER A 151 2.09 16.44 5.31
CA SER A 151 1.55 16.79 3.99
C SER A 151 2.53 16.43 2.89
N TYR A 152 3.82 16.74 3.05
CA TYR A 152 4.84 16.35 2.07
C TYR A 152 4.96 14.82 1.95
N PHE A 153 4.91 14.09 3.08
CA PHE A 153 4.89 12.62 3.06
C PHE A 153 3.75 12.07 2.22
N ARG A 154 2.51 12.55 2.45
CA ARG A 154 1.32 12.10 1.72
C ARG A 154 1.38 12.48 0.24
N GLU A 155 1.87 13.68 -0.06
CA GLU A 155 2.04 14.14 -1.43
C GLU A 155 2.98 13.23 -2.22
N VAL A 156 4.17 12.94 -1.68
CA VAL A 156 5.13 12.03 -2.32
C VAL A 156 4.53 10.65 -2.48
N ARG A 157 3.79 10.16 -1.47
CA ARG A 157 3.15 8.84 -1.57
C ARG A 157 2.08 8.79 -2.67
N ALA A 158 1.31 9.86 -2.87
CA ALA A 158 0.36 9.96 -3.98
C ALA A 158 1.08 9.97 -5.33
N LEU A 159 2.16 10.75 -5.47
CA LEU A 159 2.98 10.79 -6.70
C LEU A 159 3.60 9.41 -7.02
N THR A 160 4.08 8.71 -6.00
CA THR A 160 4.60 7.34 -6.12
C THR A 160 3.52 6.38 -6.59
N LYS A 161 2.31 6.47 -6.02
CA LYS A 161 1.18 5.65 -6.44
C LYS A 161 0.86 5.86 -7.92
N ASP A 162 0.68 7.11 -8.33
CA ASP A 162 0.37 7.48 -9.71
C ASP A 162 1.46 6.99 -10.67
N ARG A 163 2.73 7.06 -10.25
CA ARG A 163 3.86 6.55 -11.04
C ARG A 163 3.79 5.05 -11.20
N LEU A 164 3.57 4.30 -10.13
CA LEU A 164 3.50 2.84 -10.16
C LEU A 164 2.31 2.36 -11.00
N GLU A 165 1.15 3.03 -10.93
CA GLU A 165 -0.02 2.75 -11.78
C GLU A 165 0.24 3.01 -13.28
N GLN A 166 1.19 3.89 -13.61
CA GLN A 166 1.60 4.20 -14.98
C GLN A 166 2.78 3.38 -15.48
N THR A 167 3.45 2.62 -14.61
CA THR A 167 4.66 1.87 -14.95
C THR A 167 4.28 0.51 -15.55
N ARG A 168 4.73 0.25 -16.78
CA ARG A 168 4.52 -1.03 -17.46
C ARG A 168 5.47 -2.10 -16.90
N GLU A 169 5.11 -3.37 -17.05
CA GLU A 169 5.89 -4.48 -16.47
C GLU A 169 7.33 -4.56 -17.01
N GLU A 170 7.51 -4.33 -18.31
CA GLU A 170 8.82 -4.32 -18.98
C GLU A 170 9.70 -3.14 -18.56
N GLU A 171 9.09 -2.04 -18.08
CA GLU A 171 9.83 -0.85 -17.66
C GLU A 171 10.68 -1.13 -16.41
N PHE A 172 10.28 -2.10 -15.59
CA PHE A 172 11.04 -2.48 -14.39
C PHE A 172 12.41 -3.08 -14.70
N ASP A 173 12.59 -3.68 -15.89
CA ASP A 173 13.85 -4.27 -16.32
C ASP A 173 14.73 -3.29 -17.13
N ARG A 174 14.24 -2.07 -17.39
CA ARG A 174 15.04 -1.02 -18.03
C ARG A 174 16.23 -0.68 -17.14
N MET A 175 17.41 -0.63 -17.75
CA MET A 175 18.64 -0.18 -17.09
C MET A 175 18.67 1.34 -16.96
N ILE A 176 19.16 1.80 -15.82
CA ILE A 176 19.46 3.19 -15.50
C ILE A 176 20.90 3.31 -15.01
N ALA A 177 21.52 4.45 -15.29
CA ALA A 177 22.84 4.77 -14.78
C ALA A 177 22.71 5.43 -13.40
N ASP A 178 23.56 5.03 -12.48
CA ASP A 178 23.69 5.60 -11.15
C ASP A 178 25.17 5.77 -10.78
N GLU A 179 25.50 6.89 -10.16
CA GLU A 179 26.87 7.24 -9.80
C GLU A 179 27.48 6.29 -8.75
N HIS A 180 26.67 5.76 -7.84
CA HIS A 180 27.14 4.94 -6.72
C HIS A 180 27.05 3.45 -7.04
N PHE A 181 26.01 3.05 -7.76
CA PHE A 181 25.70 1.63 -8.03
C PHE A 181 26.01 1.19 -9.47
N GLY A 182 26.50 2.09 -10.33
CA GLY A 182 26.83 1.79 -11.71
C GLY A 182 25.57 1.65 -12.56
N SER A 183 25.28 0.46 -13.09
CA SER A 183 24.07 0.23 -13.88
C SER A 183 23.11 -0.65 -13.10
N ILE A 184 21.93 -0.11 -12.78
CA ILE A 184 20.88 -0.80 -12.03
C ILE A 184 19.58 -0.80 -12.84
N THR A 185 18.65 -1.69 -12.53
CA THR A 185 17.32 -1.68 -13.14
C THR A 185 16.38 -0.69 -12.43
N VAL A 186 15.30 -0.27 -13.10
CA VAL A 186 14.20 0.48 -12.45
C VAL A 186 13.65 -0.28 -11.24
N ARG A 187 13.55 -1.62 -11.32
CA ARG A 187 13.18 -2.49 -10.19
C ARG A 187 14.13 -2.31 -9.00
N GLN A 188 15.44 -2.30 -9.24
CA GLN A 188 16.45 -2.11 -8.18
C GLN A 188 16.38 -0.70 -7.59
N ALA A 189 16.11 0.33 -8.40
CA ALA A 189 15.89 1.68 -7.91
C ALA A 189 14.72 1.76 -6.91
N TRP A 190 13.59 1.12 -7.23
CA TRP A 190 12.47 0.97 -6.29
C TRP A 190 12.84 0.17 -5.04
N GLY A 191 13.71 -0.84 -5.17
CA GLY A 191 14.30 -1.55 -4.02
C GLY A 191 15.04 -0.61 -3.06
N GLY A 192 15.78 0.36 -3.58
CA GLY A 192 16.44 1.39 -2.76
C GLY A 192 15.45 2.29 -2.02
N VAL A 193 14.37 2.72 -2.69
CA VAL A 193 13.28 3.48 -2.05
C VAL A 193 12.63 2.68 -0.93
N LEU A 194 12.28 1.42 -1.20
CA LEU A 194 11.66 0.49 -0.24
C LEU A 194 12.52 0.30 1.01
N THR A 195 13.80 -0.01 0.81
CA THR A 195 14.73 -0.28 1.91
C THR A 195 14.99 0.96 2.76
N SER A 196 15.13 2.14 2.13
CA SER A 196 15.23 3.43 2.83
C SER A 196 14.00 3.70 3.70
N CYS A 197 12.79 3.56 3.13
CA CYS A 197 11.54 3.75 3.85
C CYS A 197 11.40 2.78 5.05
N ALA A 198 11.74 1.51 4.85
CA ALA A 198 11.68 0.50 5.91
C ALA A 198 12.68 0.76 7.04
N TRP A 199 13.92 1.14 6.68
CA TRP A 199 15.00 1.42 7.63
C TRP A 199 14.66 2.61 8.52
N HIS A 200 14.34 3.76 7.92
CA HIS A 200 14.04 4.98 8.66
C HIS A 200 12.67 4.93 9.34
N GLY A 201 11.67 4.26 8.74
CA GLY A 201 10.40 3.99 9.39
C GLY A 201 10.56 3.17 10.68
N GLY A 202 11.47 2.19 10.68
CA GLY A 202 11.82 1.43 11.89
C GLY A 202 12.43 2.30 12.99
N GLN A 203 13.27 3.27 12.62
CA GLN A 203 13.87 4.23 13.57
C GLN A 203 12.79 5.07 14.26
N ILE A 204 11.78 5.56 13.53
CA ILE A 204 10.65 6.32 14.10
C ILE A 204 9.95 5.48 15.18
N ILE A 205 9.56 4.25 14.85
CA ILE A 205 8.86 3.36 15.79
C ILE A 205 9.71 3.06 17.02
N PHE A 206 11.02 2.85 16.84
CA PHE A 206 11.93 2.62 17.95
C PHE A 206 12.04 3.84 18.87
N ILE A 207 12.20 5.04 18.31
CA ILE A 207 12.30 6.29 19.09
C ILE A 207 11.04 6.50 19.92
N VAL A 208 9.85 6.42 19.29
CA VAL A 208 8.56 6.61 19.97
C VAL A 208 8.37 5.61 21.11
N ASN A 209 8.54 4.32 20.83
CA ASN A 209 8.16 3.28 21.78
C ASN A 209 9.20 3.04 22.88
N ARG A 210 10.47 3.38 22.66
CA ARG A 210 11.57 3.01 23.57
C ARG A 210 12.35 4.19 24.10
N LEU A 211 12.63 5.20 23.28
CA LEU A 211 13.52 6.29 23.68
C LEU A 211 12.74 7.43 24.34
N LEU A 212 11.68 7.92 23.68
CA LEU A 212 10.82 8.98 24.25
C LEU A 212 10.11 8.50 25.52
N ALA A 213 9.58 7.27 25.51
CA ALA A 213 8.94 6.70 26.70
C ALA A 213 9.87 6.66 27.92
N LYS A 214 11.17 6.34 27.73
CA LYS A 214 12.18 6.36 28.79
C LYS A 214 12.55 7.78 29.21
N ALA A 215 12.69 8.70 28.27
CA ALA A 215 12.99 10.10 28.56
C ALA A 215 11.89 10.74 29.42
N GLY A 216 10.61 10.52 29.08
CA GLY A 216 9.48 10.99 29.87
C GLY A 216 9.44 10.42 31.29
N ALA A 217 9.72 9.12 31.45
CA ALA A 217 9.77 8.48 32.77
C ALA A 217 10.90 9.04 33.67
N SER A 218 12.05 9.40 33.09
CA SER A 218 13.16 9.98 33.84
C SER A 218 12.89 11.40 34.37
N VAL A 219 12.03 12.17 33.69
CA VAL A 219 11.63 13.52 34.12
C VAL A 219 10.63 13.46 35.28
N THR A 220 9.80 12.42 35.35
CA THR A 220 8.82 12.25 36.45
C THR A 220 9.38 11.64 37.73
N SER A 221 10.59 11.05 37.67
CA SER A 221 11.25 10.40 38.80
C SER A 221 12.36 11.24 39.45
N SER A 222 12.45 12.53 39.09
CA SER A 222 13.43 13.50 39.60
C SER A 222 12.70 14.61 40.35
#